data_AF-A0A9D0M737-F1
#
_entry.id   AF-A0A9D0M737-F1
#
_cell.length_a   1.000
_cell.length_b   1.000
_cell.length_c   1.000
_cell.angle_alpha   90.00
_cell.angle_beta   90.00
_cell.angle_gamma   90.00
#
_symmetry.space_group_name_H-M   'P 1'
#
loop_
_entity.id
_entity.type
_entity.pdbx_description
1 polymer ?
#
loop_
_entity_poly.entity_id
_entity_poly.type
_entity_poly.pdbx_seq_one_letter_code
_entity_poly.pdbx_strand_id
1 'polypeptide(L)'
;MHYRTLLYLVLVLYGLAAWLIIRIVMKKKSGETLYESIVYYIFQAGCTFTLAFFFLLVTLKVLYANLPLVNYESMKIIVVGMLITALSLAALSYINYRTLKRIGRKK
;
A
#
# COMPACT_ATOMS: atom_id res chain seq x y z
N MET A 1 22.37 -5.75 17.17
CA MET A 1 22.19 -4.96 15.93
C MET A 1 21.69 -5.79 14.74
N HIS A 2 22.17 -7.02 14.52
CA HIS A 2 21.77 -7.88 13.39
C HIS A 2 20.26 -8.08 13.18
N TYR A 3 19.48 -8.34 14.24
CA TYR A 3 18.03 -8.58 14.11
C TYR A 3 17.23 -7.36 13.64
N ARG A 4 17.65 -6.14 14.01
CA ARG A 4 17.00 -4.91 13.55
C ARG A 4 17.25 -4.69 12.06
N THR A 5 18.48 -4.87 11.61
CA THR A 5 18.85 -4.77 10.20
C THR A 5 18.10 -5.78 9.34
N LEU A 6 17.95 -7.01 9.83
CA LEU A 6 17.18 -8.06 9.16
C LEU A 6 15.69 -7.72 9.04
N LEU A 7 15.09 -7.16 10.10
CA LEU A 7 13.71 -6.67 10.08
C LEU A 7 13.49 -5.56 9.05
N TYR A 8 14.41 -4.58 8.98
CA TYR A 8 14.33 -3.53 7.96
C TYR A 8 14.43 -4.10 6.55
N LEU A 9 15.30 -5.09 6.35
CA LEU A 9 15.46 -5.74 5.05
C LEU A 9 14.19 -6.49 4.62
N VAL A 10 13.52 -7.19 5.55
CA VAL A 10 12.22 -7.85 5.30
C VAL A 10 11.13 -6.82 4.96
N LEU A 11 11.08 -5.69 5.67
CA LEU A 11 10.14 -4.60 5.36
C LEU A 11 10.37 -4.01 3.96
N VAL A 12 11.63 -3.79 3.57
CA VAL A 12 11.99 -3.33 2.23
C VAL A 12 11.55 -4.34 1.18
N LEU A 13 11.77 -5.64 1.42
CA LEU A 13 11.33 -6.71 0.51
C LEU A 13 9.81 -6.73 0.33
N TYR A 14 9.02 -6.55 1.40
CA TYR A 14 7.56 -6.43 1.29
C TYR A 14 7.14 -5.21 0.48
N GLY A 15 7.81 -4.07 0.66
CA GLY A 15 7.56 -2.87 -0.15
C GLY A 15 7.84 -3.11 -1.63
N LEU A 16 8.97 -3.76 -1.96
CA LEU A 16 9.35 -4.10 -3.33
C LEU A 16 8.38 -5.10 -3.97
N ALA A 17 8.00 -6.15 -3.26
CA ALA A 17 7.04 -7.14 -3.73
C ALA A 17 5.67 -6.49 -4.00
N ALA A 18 5.18 -5.68 -3.06
CA ALA A 18 3.94 -4.94 -3.23
C ALA A 18 4.00 -3.99 -4.44
N TRP A 19 5.09 -3.27 -4.60
CA TRP A 19 5.28 -2.35 -5.73
C TRP A 19 5.28 -3.07 -7.07
N LEU A 20 5.97 -4.21 -7.17
CA LEU A 20 5.98 -5.05 -8.38
C LEU A 20 4.58 -5.56 -8.72
N ILE A 21 3.85 -6.10 -7.74
CA ILE A 21 2.47 -6.60 -7.95
C ILE A 21 1.58 -5.47 -8.47
N ILE A 22 1.58 -4.32 -7.80
CA ILE A 22 0.75 -3.19 -8.21
C ILE A 22 1.16 -2.64 -9.57
N ARG A 23 2.45 -2.60 -9.90
CA ARG A 23 2.93 -2.15 -11.22
C ARG A 23 2.51 -3.10 -12.36
N ILE A 24 2.43 -4.40 -12.09
CA ILE A 24 1.98 -5.39 -13.08
C ILE A 24 0.46 -5.31 -13.28
N VAL A 25 -0.29 -5.22 -12.18
CA VAL A 25 -1.77 -5.17 -12.19
C VAL A 25 -2.29 -3.83 -12.72
N MET A 26 -1.66 -2.73 -12.33
CA MET A 26 -2.07 -1.38 -12.69
C MET A 26 -1.20 -0.87 -13.83
N LYS A 27 -1.74 -0.90 -15.05
CA LYS A 27 -1.11 -0.28 -16.21
C LYS A 27 -1.69 1.11 -16.46
N LYS A 28 -0.80 2.11 -16.55
CA LYS A 28 -1.17 3.47 -16.94
C LYS A 28 -1.74 3.46 -18.36
N LYS A 29 -2.87 4.13 -18.58
CA LYS A 29 -3.43 4.30 -19.94
C LYS A 29 -2.76 5.51 -20.61
N SER A 30 -2.45 5.40 -21.90
CA SER A 30 -1.85 6.50 -22.66
C SER A 30 -2.86 7.64 -22.87
N GLY A 31 -2.38 8.88 -22.86
CA GLY A 31 -3.20 10.09 -23.12
C GLY A 31 -3.72 10.83 -21.87
N GLU A 32 -3.20 10.54 -20.69
CA GLU A 32 -3.57 11.24 -19.44
C GLU A 32 -2.89 12.60 -19.30
N THR A 33 -3.63 13.58 -18.77
CA THR A 33 -3.08 14.89 -18.40
C THR A 33 -2.05 14.78 -17.26
N LEU A 34 -1.18 15.79 -17.09
CA LEU A 34 -0.20 15.84 -15.99
C LEU A 34 -0.87 15.61 -14.62
N TYR A 35 -2.04 16.23 -14.40
CA TYR A 35 -2.77 16.11 -13.14
C TYR A 35 -3.35 14.69 -12.93
N GLU A 36 -3.94 14.08 -13.96
CA GLU A 36 -4.39 12.68 -13.90
C GLU A 36 -3.24 11.71 -13.62
N SER A 37 -2.07 11.97 -14.19
CA SER A 37 -0.88 11.15 -13.93
C SER A 37 -0.42 11.26 -12.47
N ILE A 38 -0.44 12.44 -11.87
CA ILE A 38 -0.07 12.62 -10.45
C ILE A 38 -1.04 11.84 -9.56
N VAL A 39 -2.34 12.00 -9.79
CA VAL A 39 -3.37 11.30 -9.00
C VAL A 39 -3.27 9.78 -9.18
N TYR A 40 -2.95 9.33 -10.40
CA TYR A 40 -2.69 7.91 -10.67
C TYR A 40 -1.49 7.37 -9.87
N TYR A 41 -0.37 8.11 -9.79
CA TYR A 41 0.78 7.68 -8.99
C TYR A 41 0.48 7.67 -7.48
N ILE A 42 -0.29 8.64 -6.98
CA ILE A 42 -0.75 8.64 -5.58
C ILE A 42 -1.62 7.42 -5.30
N PHE A 43 -2.53 7.09 -6.22
CA PHE A 43 -3.36 5.89 -6.12
C PHE A 43 -2.52 4.62 -6.12
N GLN A 44 -1.55 4.52 -7.04
CA GLN A 44 -0.63 3.40 -7.12
C GLN A 44 0.19 3.22 -5.83
N ALA A 45 0.66 4.33 -5.24
CA ALA A 45 1.36 4.33 -3.96
C ALA A 45 0.43 3.88 -2.81
N GLY A 46 -0.81 4.39 -2.77
CA GLY A 46 -1.81 3.97 -1.79
C GLY A 46 -2.10 2.47 -1.85
N CYS A 47 -2.25 1.90 -3.05
CA CYS A 47 -2.41 0.46 -3.25
C CYS A 47 -1.17 -0.34 -2.82
N THR A 48 0.03 0.18 -3.11
CA THR A 48 1.29 -0.46 -2.72
C THR A 48 1.44 -0.52 -1.21
N PHE A 49 1.19 0.59 -0.51
CA PHE A 49 1.21 0.62 0.95
C PHE A 49 0.16 -0.28 1.58
N THR A 50 -1.06 -0.28 1.04
CA THR A 50 -2.13 -1.17 1.49
C THR A 50 -1.69 -2.63 1.43
N LEU A 51 -1.13 -3.06 0.30
CA LEU A 51 -0.69 -4.44 0.12
C LEU A 51 0.52 -4.79 1.02
N ALA A 52 1.45 -3.86 1.19
CA ALA A 52 2.60 -4.04 2.09
C ALA A 52 2.15 -4.19 3.56
N PHE A 53 1.22 -3.36 4.04
CA PHE A 53 0.68 -3.49 5.40
C PHE A 53 -0.18 -4.75 5.56
N PHE A 54 -0.86 -5.18 4.50
CA PHE A 54 -1.59 -6.44 4.51
C PHE A 54 -0.63 -7.64 4.67
N PHE A 55 0.47 -7.68 3.91
CA PHE A 55 1.50 -8.70 4.10
C PHE A 55 2.09 -8.66 5.51
N LEU A 56 2.41 -7.47 6.01
CA LEU A 56 2.92 -7.30 7.36
C LEU A 56 1.95 -7.84 8.42
N LEU A 57 0.65 -7.60 8.27
CA LEU A 57 -0.39 -8.10 9.18
C LEU A 57 -0.49 -9.63 9.15
N VAL A 58 -0.44 -10.24 7.96
CA VAL A 58 -0.44 -11.70 7.79
C VAL A 58 0.81 -12.31 8.43
N THR A 59 1.99 -11.74 8.17
CA THR A 59 3.25 -12.19 8.77
C THR A 59 3.21 -12.08 10.30
N LEU A 60 2.68 -10.98 10.84
CA LEU A 60 2.57 -10.79 12.28
C LEU A 60 1.65 -11.86 12.91
N LYS A 61 0.55 -12.20 12.25
CA LYS A 61 -0.35 -13.28 12.69
C LYS A 61 0.34 -14.65 12.67
N VAL A 62 1.10 -14.95 11.61
CA VAL A 62 1.85 -16.21 11.48
C VAL A 62 2.95 -16.29 12.55
N LEU A 63 3.67 -15.19 12.79
CA LEU A 63 4.69 -15.14 13.84
C LEU A 63 4.09 -15.35 15.22
N TYR A 64 2.97 -14.68 15.53
CA TYR A 64 2.29 -14.86 16.81
C TYR A 64 1.82 -16.29 17.07
N ALA A 65 1.35 -16.98 16.01
CA ALA A 65 0.94 -18.39 16.10
C ALA A 65 2.10 -19.34 16.43
N ASN A 66 3.33 -18.99 16.04
CA ASN A 66 4.52 -19.81 16.27
C ASN A 66 5.34 -19.36 17.49
N LEU A 67 5.26 -18.08 17.87
CA LEU A 67 6.02 -17.42 18.94
C LEU A 67 5.13 -16.38 19.62
N PRO A 68 4.70 -16.57 20.88
CA PRO A 68 3.88 -15.59 21.58
C PRO A 68 4.68 -14.30 21.81
N LEU A 69 4.38 -13.28 21.02
CA LEU A 69 5.00 -11.96 21.11
C LEU A 69 4.29 -11.11 22.16
N VAL A 70 5.02 -10.66 23.18
CA VAL A 70 4.49 -9.83 24.28
C VAL A 70 3.81 -8.54 23.78
N ASN A 71 4.30 -7.95 22.68
CA ASN A 71 3.82 -6.69 22.12
C ASN A 71 2.90 -6.87 20.89
N TYR A 72 2.32 -8.06 20.69
CA TYR A 72 1.54 -8.38 19.50
C TYR A 72 0.35 -7.45 19.27
N GLU A 73 -0.49 -7.20 20.29
CA GLU A 73 -1.68 -6.37 20.13
C GLU A 73 -1.32 -4.91 19.78
N SER A 74 -0.26 -4.34 20.39
CA SER A 74 0.21 -3.00 20.03
C SER A 74 0.71 -2.94 18.58
N MET A 75 1.50 -3.93 18.15
CA MET A 75 1.98 -4.00 16.76
C MET A 75 0.81 -4.15 15.77
N LYS A 76 -0.15 -5.01 16.08
CA LYS A 76 -1.35 -5.24 15.28
C LYS A 76 -2.19 -3.97 15.15
N ILE A 77 -2.41 -3.23 16.24
CA ILE A 77 -3.16 -1.96 16.20
C ILE A 77 -2.47 -0.95 15.28
N ILE A 78 -1.15 -0.80 15.39
CA ILE A 78 -0.38 0.11 14.52
C ILE A 78 -0.52 -0.30 13.06
N VAL A 79 -0.31 -1.58 12.74
CA VAL A 79 -0.38 -2.09 11.37
C VAL A 79 -1.80 -1.95 10.79
N VAL A 80 -2.83 -2.26 11.56
CA VAL A 80 -4.23 -2.08 11.15
C VAL A 80 -4.56 -0.60 10.94
N GLY A 81 -4.10 0.29 11.83
CA GLY A 81 -4.27 1.73 11.66
C GLY A 81 -3.66 2.23 10.36
N MET A 82 -2.40 1.86 10.09
CA MET A 82 -1.71 2.23 8.85
C MET A 82 -2.38 1.62 7.61
N LEU A 83 -2.91 0.41 7.71
CA LEU A 83 -3.68 -0.24 6.64
C LEU A 83 -4.96 0.55 6.33
N ILE A 84 -5.71 0.97 7.35
CA ILE A 84 -6.92 1.79 7.17
C ILE A 84 -6.55 3.12 6.50
N THR A 85 -5.50 3.80 6.96
CA THR A 85 -5.06 5.06 6.36
C THR A 85 -4.64 4.89 4.89
N ALA A 86 -3.91 3.81 4.57
CA ALA A 86 -3.52 3.50 3.20
C ALA A 86 -4.73 3.21 2.30
N LEU A 87 -5.74 2.48 2.82
CA LEU A 87 -7.00 2.23 2.13
C LEU A 87 -7.79 3.51 1.88
N SER A 88 -7.87 4.40 2.87
CA SER A 88 -8.53 5.70 2.70
C SER A 88 -7.83 6.54 1.63
N LEU A 89 -6.50 6.59 1.63
CA LEU A 89 -5.73 7.28 0.60
C LEU A 89 -5.99 6.70 -0.79
N ALA A 90 -5.97 5.36 -0.93
CA ALA A 90 -6.25 4.68 -2.18
C ALA A 90 -7.69 4.95 -2.67
N ALA A 91 -8.67 4.95 -1.77
CA ALA A 91 -10.06 5.23 -2.10
C ALA A 91 -10.26 6.67 -2.59
N LEU A 92 -9.71 7.66 -1.87
CA LEU A 92 -9.80 9.08 -2.23
C LEU A 92 -9.12 9.37 -3.57
N SER A 93 -7.92 8.83 -3.77
CA SER A 93 -7.18 9.01 -5.02
C SER A 93 -7.86 8.32 -6.21
N TYR A 94 -8.49 7.16 -6.00
CA TYR A 94 -9.33 6.52 -7.03
C TYR A 94 -10.56 7.37 -7.40
N ILE A 95 -11.27 7.91 -6.40
CA ILE A 95 -12.43 8.79 -6.63
C ILE A 95 -12.01 10.03 -7.41
N ASN A 96 -10.88 10.66 -7.03
CA ASN A 96 -10.34 11.82 -7.73
C ASN A 96 -9.96 11.48 -9.17
N TYR A 97 -9.24 10.38 -9.39
CA TYR A 97 -8.85 9.93 -10.73
C TYR A 97 -10.07 9.67 -11.62
N ARG A 98 -11.10 8.99 -11.09
CA ARG A 98 -12.34 8.71 -11.83
C ARG A 98 -13.10 10.00 -12.16
N THR A 99 -13.12 10.96 -11.25
CA THR A 99 -13.82 12.24 -11.43
C THR A 99 -13.15 13.09 -12.50
N LEU A 100 -11.82 13.21 -12.46
CA LEU A 100 -11.04 13.91 -13.47
C LEU A 100 -11.27 13.34 -14.87
N LYS A 101 -11.22 12.01 -14.99
CA LYS A 101 -11.48 11.32 -16.25
C LYS A 101 -12.88 11.56 -16.81
N ARG A 102 -13.87 11.75 -15.94
CA ARG A 102 -15.25 12.10 -16.35
C ARG A 102 -15.34 13.55 -16.83
N ILE A 103 -14.62 14.47 -16.20
CA ILE A 103 -14.60 15.89 -16.58
C ILE A 103 -13.84 16.08 -17.90
N GLY A 104 -12.68 15.43 -18.05
CA GLY A 104 -11.87 15.49 -19.26
C GLY A 104 -12.57 14.93 -20.51
N ARG A 105 -13.53 14.00 -20.34
CA ARG A 105 -14.37 13.47 -21.44
C ARG A 105 -15.57 14.35 -21.81
N LYS A 106 -15.91 15.35 -20.99
CA LYS A 106 -17.01 16.28 -21.24
C LYS A 106 -16.56 17.57 -21.94
N LYS A 107 -15.25 17.77 -22.09
CA LYS A 107 -14.66 18.80 -22.95
C LYS A 107 -14.36 18.19 -24.31
#